data_AF-A0A5J4T8E2-F1
#
_entry.id   AF-A0A5J4T8E2-F1
#
_cell.length_a   1.000
_cell.length_b   1.000
_cell.length_c   1.000
_cell.angle_alpha   90.00
_cell.angle_beta   90.00
_cell.angle_gamma   90.00
#
_symmetry.space_group_name_H-M   'P 1'
#
loop_
_entity.id
_entity.type
_entity.pdbx_description
1 polymer ?
#
loop_
_entity_poly.entity_id
_entity_poly.type
_entity_poly.pdbx_seq_one_letter_code
_entity_poly.pdbx_strand_id
1 'polypeptide(L)'
;MLFGNIFIVRMLYGWPFWRGVVNVGVSILIFGMIFLNWYLVRFQQKRLFLLKKGKPYINTRSEDFKNQSLPKQKDPTLVEPSTRFLQNKKLRKYDWLVYADYIYTHALKRHKHDPYLYFMYANFLQYYRKNTVKAQSVYRQARINNPSFSL
;
A
#
# COMPACT_ATOMS: atom_id res chain seq x y z
N MET A 1 9.17 -8.53 67.17
CA MET A 1 9.33 -8.81 65.72
C MET A 1 9.03 -7.61 64.82
N LEU A 2 8.09 -6.71 65.18
CA LEU A 2 7.74 -5.52 64.36
C LEU A 2 8.88 -4.50 64.16
N PHE A 3 9.75 -4.30 65.16
CA PHE A 3 10.85 -3.33 65.08
C PHE A 3 11.91 -3.66 64.02
N GLY A 4 12.26 -4.95 63.86
CA GLY A 4 13.23 -5.39 62.86
C GLY A 4 12.75 -5.16 61.42
N ASN A 5 11.47 -5.40 61.15
CA ASN A 5 10.88 -5.16 59.83
C ASN A 5 10.88 -3.68 59.46
N ILE A 6 10.55 -2.78 60.40
CA ILE A 6 10.56 -1.33 60.16
C ILE A 6 11.99 -0.85 59.86
N PHE A 7 12.98 -1.38 60.56
CA PHE A 7 14.39 -1.05 60.35
C PHE A 7 14.91 -1.52 58.98
N ILE A 8 14.58 -2.75 58.59
CA ILE A 8 14.94 -3.31 57.28
C ILE A 8 14.32 -2.50 56.14
N VAL A 9 13.04 -2.16 56.22
CA VAL A 9 12.35 -1.35 55.20
C VAL A 9 12.99 0.04 55.08
N ARG A 10 13.37 0.67 56.20
CA ARG A 10 14.00 2.00 56.20
C ARG A 10 15.41 1.98 55.63
N MET A 11 16.17 0.90 55.84
CA MET A 11 17.51 0.73 55.30
C MET A 11 17.50 0.37 53.80
N LEU A 12 16.55 -0.45 53.36
CA LEU A 12 16.39 -0.82 51.95
C LEU A 12 15.94 0.36 51.07
N TYR A 13 15.00 1.20 51.53
CA TYR A 13 14.51 2.34 50.77
C TYR A 13 15.55 3.48 50.66
N GLY A 14 16.44 3.62 51.65
CA GLY A 14 17.50 4.62 51.65
C GLY A 14 18.69 4.27 50.77
N TRP A 15 18.81 3.01 50.32
CA TRP A 15 19.99 2.51 49.64
C TRP A 15 20.10 3.07 48.22
N PRO A 16 21.20 3.74 47.84
CA PRO A 16 21.37 4.38 46.53
C PRO A 16 21.23 3.41 45.34
N PHE A 17 21.46 2.12 45.55
CA PHE A 17 21.21 1.07 44.55
C PHE A 17 19.75 1.06 44.05
N TRP A 18 18.77 1.10 44.97
CA TRP A 18 17.35 1.09 44.61
C TRP A 18 16.93 2.35 43.86
N ARG A 19 17.51 3.52 44.20
CA ARG A 19 17.25 4.75 43.46
C ARG A 19 17.73 4.68 42.02
N GLY A 20 18.88 4.04 41.77
CA GLY A 20 19.40 3.81 40.42
C GLY A 20 18.48 2.94 39.58
N VAL A 21 18.04 1.80 40.14
CA VAL A 21 17.13 0.86 39.44
C VAL A 21 15.80 1.52 39.09
N VAL A 22 15.21 2.28 40.02
CA VAL A 22 13.94 3.00 39.76
C VAL A 22 14.11 4.06 38.67
N ASN A 23 15.19 4.85 38.71
CA ASN A 23 15.42 5.89 37.70
C ASN A 23 15.66 5.32 36.30
N VAL A 24 16.40 4.21 36.18
CA VAL A 24 16.63 3.53 34.90
C VAL A 24 15.34 2.91 34.38
N GLY A 25 14.55 2.27 35.25
CA GLY A 25 13.25 1.71 34.88
C GLY A 25 12.27 2.78 34.38
N VAL A 26 12.19 3.91 35.08
CA VAL A 26 11.33 5.04 34.69
C VAL A 26 11.76 5.65 33.35
N SER A 27 13.07 5.79 33.11
CA SER A 27 13.54 6.34 31.84
C SER A 27 13.28 5.40 30.65
N ILE A 28 13.43 4.08 30.81
CA ILE A 28 13.04 3.10 29.78
C ILE A 28 11.55 3.19 29.46
N LEU A 29 10.68 3.31 30.48
CA LEU A 29 9.25 3.45 30.28
C LEU A 29 8.87 4.73 29.53
N ILE A 30 9.52 5.86 29.86
CA ILE A 30 9.29 7.14 29.17
C ILE A 30 9.70 7.03 27.70
N PHE A 31 10.88 6.49 27.40
CA PHE A 31 11.32 6.26 26.01
C PHE A 31 10.38 5.33 25.26
N GLY A 32 9.93 4.24 25.90
CA GLY A 32 8.94 3.32 25.34
C GLY A 32 7.63 4.03 25.00
N MET A 33 7.10 4.86 25.89
CA MET A 33 5.88 5.64 25.66
C MET A 33 6.03 6.64 24.51
N ILE A 34 7.14 7.37 24.45
CA ILE A 34 7.40 8.34 23.36
C ILE A 34 7.50 7.60 22.02
N PHE A 35 8.20 6.46 21.98
CA PHE A 35 8.32 5.65 20.79
C PHE A 35 6.98 5.07 20.34
N LEU A 36 6.17 4.54 21.26
CA LEU A 36 4.82 4.05 20.96
C LEU A 36 3.92 5.17 20.43
N ASN A 37 3.98 6.34 21.06
CA ASN A 37 3.20 7.51 20.64
C ASN A 37 3.61 7.97 19.23
N TRP A 38 4.92 8.09 18.96
CA TRP A 38 5.43 8.42 17.62
C TRP A 38 5.00 7.38 16.58
N TYR A 39 5.08 6.08 16.93
CA TYR A 39 4.64 5.00 16.06
C TYR A 39 3.14 5.08 15.76
N LEU A 40 2.31 5.31 16.78
CA LEU A 40 0.86 5.46 16.66
C LEU A 40 0.46 6.67 15.81
N VAL A 41 1.07 7.84 16.04
CA VAL A 41 0.81 9.05 15.25
C VAL A 41 1.18 8.83 13.77
N ARG A 42 2.34 8.21 13.50
CA ARG A 42 2.77 7.91 12.13
C ARG A 42 1.84 6.89 11.46
N PHE A 43 1.33 5.91 12.21
CA PHE A 43 0.36 4.93 11.72
C PHE A 43 -1.01 5.59 11.43
N GLN A 44 -1.48 6.46 12.32
CA GLN A 44 -2.71 7.24 12.12
C GLN A 44 -2.62 8.15 10.89
N GLN A 45 -1.50 8.86 10.69
CA GLN A 45 -1.30 9.71 9.51
C GLN A 45 -1.35 8.89 8.20
N LYS A 46 -0.74 7.69 8.17
CA LYS A 46 -0.85 6.79 7.00
C LYS A 46 -2.29 6.36 6.74
N ARG A 47 -3.07 6.07 7.79
CA ARG A 47 -4.50 5.72 7.64
C ARG A 47 -5.35 6.91 7.20
N LEU A 48 -5.09 8.12 7.72
CA LEU A 48 -5.79 9.33 7.33
C LEU A 48 -5.49 9.72 5.87
N PHE A 49 -4.24 9.51 5.41
CA PHE A 49 -3.87 9.74 4.02
C PHE A 49 -4.64 8.82 3.06
N LEU A 50 -4.98 7.61 3.51
CA LEU A 50 -5.83 6.69 2.76
C LEU A 50 -7.32 7.07 2.81
N LEU A 51 -7.74 7.89 3.77
CA LEU A 51 -9.14 8.21 4.05
C LEU A 51 -9.35 9.72 4.19
N LYS A 52 -9.55 10.43 3.07
CA LYS A 52 -9.96 11.85 3.12
C LYS A 52 -11.46 11.90 3.44
N LYS A 53 -11.83 12.47 4.60
CA LYS A 53 -13.24 12.55 5.11
C LYS A 53 -13.94 11.18 5.25
N GLY A 54 -13.22 10.14 5.68
CA GLY A 54 -13.78 8.81 5.92
C GLY A 54 -14.08 7.97 4.66
N LYS A 55 -13.68 8.45 3.47
CA LYS A 55 -13.80 7.72 2.20
C LYS A 55 -12.42 7.53 1.56
N PRO A 56 -12.16 6.39 0.88
CA PRO A 56 -10.91 6.19 0.16
C PRO A 56 -10.71 7.32 -0.86
N TYR A 57 -9.46 7.81 -1.01
CA TYR A 57 -9.12 8.92 -1.90
C TYR A 57 -9.65 8.73 -3.34
N ILE A 58 -9.67 7.48 -3.81
CA ILE A 58 -10.43 7.05 -4.99
C ILE A 58 -11.42 5.97 -4.56
N ASN A 59 -12.71 6.25 -4.67
CA ASN A 59 -13.75 5.26 -4.51
C ASN A 59 -14.02 4.58 -5.86
N THR A 60 -13.36 3.46 -6.12
CA THR A 60 -13.60 2.65 -7.34
C THR A 60 -15.02 2.12 -7.47
N ARG A 61 -15.84 2.23 -6.41
CA ARG A 61 -17.26 1.86 -6.41
C ARG A 61 -18.21 3.06 -6.48
N SER A 62 -17.72 4.31 -6.52
CA SER A 62 -18.62 5.46 -6.68
C SER A 62 -19.18 5.52 -8.10
N GLU A 63 -20.45 5.91 -8.22
CA GLU A 63 -21.09 6.05 -9.52
C GLU A 63 -20.40 7.10 -10.39
N ASP A 64 -19.79 8.12 -9.78
CA ASP A 64 -18.99 9.14 -10.49
C ASP A 64 -17.83 8.53 -11.27
N PHE A 65 -17.14 7.50 -10.73
CA PHE A 65 -16.04 6.84 -11.43
C PHE A 65 -16.53 5.92 -12.55
N LYS A 66 -17.75 5.39 -12.44
CA LYS A 66 -18.44 4.69 -13.54
C LYS A 66 -18.87 5.66 -14.65
N ASN A 67 -19.31 6.86 -14.28
CA ASN A 67 -19.91 7.85 -15.17
C ASN A 67 -18.87 8.78 -15.81
N GLN A 68 -17.68 8.91 -15.23
CA GLN A 68 -16.58 9.68 -15.79
C GLN A 68 -15.93 8.91 -16.94
N SER A 69 -16.53 9.03 -18.12
CA SER A 69 -15.94 8.49 -19.35
C SER A 69 -14.71 9.32 -19.72
N LEU A 70 -13.53 8.69 -19.63
CA LEU A 70 -12.31 9.22 -20.23
C LEU A 70 -12.50 9.46 -21.74
N PRO A 71 -11.73 10.39 -22.35
CA PRO A 71 -11.77 10.59 -23.79
C PRO A 71 -11.60 9.22 -24.47
N LYS A 72 -12.57 8.87 -25.31
CA LYS A 72 -12.69 7.54 -25.91
C LYS A 72 -11.45 7.28 -26.78
N GLN A 73 -10.45 6.58 -26.26
CA GLN A 73 -9.34 6.08 -27.07
C GLN A 73 -9.89 5.10 -28.09
N LYS A 74 -9.81 5.48 -29.38
CA LYS A 74 -10.24 4.64 -30.51
C LYS A 74 -9.24 3.51 -30.73
N ASP A 75 -7.95 3.81 -30.72
CA ASP A 75 -6.91 2.86 -31.11
C ASP A 75 -6.28 2.14 -29.90
N PRO A 76 -6.01 0.82 -29.99
CA PRO A 76 -5.39 0.05 -28.90
C PRO A 76 -3.96 0.48 -28.61
N THR A 77 -3.23 0.97 -29.61
CA THR A 77 -1.86 1.45 -29.50
C THR A 77 -1.72 2.70 -28.62
N LEU A 78 -2.80 3.47 -28.46
CA LEU A 78 -2.81 4.67 -27.61
C LEU A 78 -2.76 4.34 -26.12
N VAL A 79 -2.99 3.09 -25.73
CA VAL A 79 -2.91 2.64 -24.33
C VAL A 79 -1.50 2.80 -23.79
N GLU A 80 -0.46 2.48 -24.56
CA GLU A 80 0.93 2.60 -24.10
C GLU A 80 1.32 4.05 -23.75
N PRO A 81 1.13 5.07 -24.62
CA PRO A 81 1.36 6.47 -24.24
C PRO A 81 0.63 6.87 -22.96
N SER A 82 -0.62 6.43 -22.81
CA SER A 82 -1.43 6.75 -21.63
C SER A 82 -0.92 6.11 -20.34
N THR A 83 -0.12 5.05 -20.41
CA THR A 83 0.47 4.36 -19.25
C THR A 83 1.95 4.65 -19.03
N ARG A 84 2.59 5.47 -19.88
CA ARG A 84 4.01 5.87 -19.74
C ARG A 84 4.33 6.52 -18.40
N PHE A 85 3.37 7.18 -17.74
CA PHE A 85 3.57 7.74 -16.40
C PHE A 85 4.05 6.67 -15.39
N LEU A 86 3.75 5.39 -15.62
CA LEU A 86 4.21 4.28 -14.78
C LEU A 86 5.72 4.10 -14.76
N GLN A 87 6.44 4.53 -15.80
CA GLN A 87 7.90 4.47 -15.87
C GLN A 87 8.54 5.36 -14.79
N ASN A 88 7.90 6.46 -14.43
CA ASN A 88 8.40 7.34 -13.38
C ASN A 88 8.04 6.79 -11.98
N LYS A 89 9.07 6.43 -11.20
CA LYS A 89 8.89 5.87 -9.85
C LYS A 89 8.03 6.74 -8.92
N LYS A 90 8.05 8.07 -9.07
CA LYS A 90 7.28 9.01 -8.22
C LYS A 90 5.77 8.95 -8.49
N LEU A 91 5.37 8.52 -9.69
CA LEU A 91 3.97 8.46 -10.14
C LEU A 91 3.34 7.09 -9.92
N ARG A 92 4.10 6.07 -9.48
CA ARG A 92 3.59 4.73 -9.11
C ARG A 92 2.87 4.72 -7.76
N LYS A 93 1.98 5.69 -7.53
CA LYS A 93 1.08 5.70 -6.36
C LYS A 93 -0.11 4.80 -6.64
N TYR A 94 -0.74 4.30 -5.58
CA TYR A 94 -1.89 3.39 -5.68
C TYR A 94 -2.99 3.90 -6.61
N ASP A 95 -3.32 5.19 -6.51
CA ASP A 95 -4.34 5.85 -7.31
C ASP A 95 -4.07 5.77 -8.83
N TRP A 96 -2.83 6.00 -9.22
CA TRP A 96 -2.39 5.91 -10.61
C TRP A 96 -2.34 4.47 -11.12
N LEU A 97 -2.11 3.50 -10.24
CA LEU A 97 -2.21 2.07 -10.59
C LEU A 97 -3.67 1.66 -10.82
N VAL A 98 -4.61 2.17 -10.02
CA VAL A 98 -6.05 1.95 -10.22
C VAL A 98 -6.51 2.56 -11.54
N TYR A 99 -6.05 3.78 -11.85
CA TYR A 99 -6.30 4.43 -13.12
C TYR A 99 -5.74 3.64 -14.32
N ALA A 100 -4.51 3.14 -14.22
CA ALA A 100 -3.93 2.28 -15.25
C ALA A 100 -4.74 0.98 -15.45
N ASP A 101 -5.16 0.33 -14.37
CA ASP A 101 -6.00 -0.89 -14.41
C ASP A 101 -7.35 -0.60 -15.11
N TYR A 102 -7.93 0.58 -14.86
CA TYR A 102 -9.14 1.04 -15.54
C TYR A 102 -8.91 1.21 -17.05
N ILE A 103 -7.84 1.90 -17.47
CA ILE A 103 -7.53 2.09 -18.90
C ILE A 103 -7.36 0.74 -19.60
N TYR A 104 -6.55 -0.16 -19.05
CA TYR A 104 -6.31 -1.48 -19.65
C TYR A 104 -7.60 -2.29 -19.75
N THR A 105 -8.41 -2.34 -18.69
CA THR A 105 -9.67 -3.11 -18.73
C THR A 105 -10.68 -2.50 -19.70
N HIS A 106 -10.73 -1.18 -19.84
CA HIS A 106 -11.58 -0.52 -20.83
C HIS A 106 -11.08 -0.77 -22.26
N ALA A 107 -9.77 -0.72 -22.51
CA ALA A 107 -9.19 -1.04 -23.82
C ALA A 107 -9.45 -2.50 -24.23
N LEU A 108 -9.27 -3.45 -23.30
CA LEU A 108 -9.53 -4.87 -23.54
C LEU A 108 -10.99 -5.17 -23.85
N LYS A 109 -11.95 -4.40 -23.30
CA LYS A 109 -13.37 -4.54 -23.64
C LYS A 109 -13.66 -4.22 -25.10
N ARG A 110 -12.90 -3.29 -25.70
CA ARG A 110 -13.05 -2.88 -27.10
C ARG A 110 -12.25 -3.79 -28.03
N HIS A 111 -11.01 -4.08 -27.66
CA HIS A 111 -10.04 -4.79 -28.50
C HIS A 111 -9.77 -6.19 -27.94
N LYS A 112 -10.79 -7.06 -27.97
CA LYS A 112 -10.75 -8.41 -27.36
C LYS A 112 -9.80 -9.39 -28.04
N HIS A 113 -9.41 -9.12 -29.28
CA HIS A 113 -8.57 -10.01 -30.08
C HIS A 113 -7.13 -9.52 -30.23
N ASP A 114 -6.76 -8.36 -29.67
CA ASP A 114 -5.41 -7.82 -29.78
C ASP A 114 -4.46 -8.49 -28.76
N PRO A 115 -3.56 -9.40 -29.17
CA PRO A 115 -2.66 -10.11 -28.27
C PRO A 115 -1.68 -9.17 -27.56
N TYR A 116 -1.25 -8.10 -28.22
CA TYR A 116 -0.27 -7.15 -27.68
C TYR A 116 -0.84 -6.40 -26.47
N LEU A 117 -2.11 -6.03 -26.54
CA LEU A 117 -2.81 -5.37 -25.44
C LEU A 117 -2.94 -6.29 -24.21
N TYR A 118 -3.24 -7.57 -24.40
CA TYR A 118 -3.24 -8.55 -23.30
C TYR A 118 -1.84 -8.71 -22.70
N PHE A 119 -0.80 -8.76 -23.53
CA PHE A 119 0.58 -8.84 -23.06
C PHE A 119 0.97 -7.64 -22.20
N MET A 120 0.70 -6.42 -22.67
CA MET A 120 0.98 -5.20 -21.92
C MET A 120 0.23 -5.17 -20.58
N TYR A 121 -1.04 -5.59 -20.57
CA TYR A 121 -1.82 -5.65 -19.35
C TYR A 121 -1.27 -6.70 -18.36
N ALA A 122 -0.85 -7.87 -18.86
CA ALA A 122 -0.24 -8.90 -18.03
C ALA A 122 1.09 -8.43 -17.41
N ASN A 123 1.95 -7.75 -18.18
CA ASN A 123 3.17 -7.11 -17.67
C ASN A 123 2.85 -6.08 -16.59
N PHE A 124 1.82 -5.26 -16.81
CA PHE A 124 1.36 -4.30 -15.80
C PHE A 124 0.95 -5.00 -14.48
N LEU A 125 0.16 -6.08 -14.57
CA LEU A 125 -0.28 -6.85 -13.41
C LEU A 125 0.88 -7.52 -12.67
N GLN A 126 1.83 -8.09 -13.41
CA GLN A 126 2.99 -8.79 -12.88
C GLN A 126 3.93 -7.84 -12.13
N TYR A 127 4.36 -6.75 -12.78
CA TYR A 127 5.41 -5.88 -12.24
C TYR A 127 4.89 -4.79 -11.30
N TYR A 128 3.70 -4.25 -11.56
CA TYR A 128 3.20 -3.10 -10.80
C TYR A 128 2.18 -3.50 -9.74
N ARG A 129 1.15 -4.28 -10.09
CA ARG A 129 0.16 -4.74 -9.10
C ARG A 129 0.62 -5.97 -8.30
N LYS A 130 1.72 -6.62 -8.71
CA LYS A 130 2.22 -7.88 -8.12
C LYS A 130 1.15 -8.97 -8.03
N ASN A 131 0.21 -8.99 -8.98
CA ASN A 131 -0.83 -10.01 -9.05
C ASN A 131 -0.46 -11.05 -10.12
N THR A 132 0.37 -11.99 -9.70
CA THR A 132 0.97 -13.02 -10.58
C THR A 132 -0.08 -13.98 -11.14
N VAL A 133 -1.07 -14.36 -10.33
CA VAL A 133 -2.16 -15.28 -10.74
C VAL A 133 -3.00 -14.67 -11.87
N LYS A 134 -3.42 -13.41 -11.72
CA LYS A 134 -4.16 -12.70 -12.76
C LYS A 134 -3.28 -12.41 -13.98
N ALA A 135 -2.00 -12.11 -13.79
CA ALA A 135 -1.09 -11.90 -14.90
C ALA A 135 -0.96 -13.17 -15.76
N GLN A 136 -0.78 -14.34 -15.15
CA GLN A 136 -0.67 -15.62 -15.87
C GLN A 136 -1.93 -15.95 -16.69
N SER A 137 -3.13 -15.70 -16.16
CA SER A 137 -4.37 -15.92 -16.92
C SER A 137 -4.47 -14.99 -18.13
N VAL A 138 -4.07 -13.72 -17.98
CA VAL A 138 -4.03 -12.74 -19.06
C VAL A 138 -2.96 -13.10 -20.10
N TYR A 139 -1.77 -13.56 -19.69
CA TYR A 139 -0.75 -14.08 -20.62
C TYR A 139 -1.24 -15.28 -21.42
N ARG A 140 -2.00 -16.18 -20.77
CA ARG A 140 -2.64 -17.31 -21.48
C ARG A 140 -3.63 -16.78 -22.53
N GLN A 141 -4.40 -15.76 -22.21
CA GLN A 141 -5.34 -15.14 -23.16
C GLN A 141 -4.61 -14.50 -24.35
N ALA A 142 -3.47 -13.85 -24.14
CA ALA A 142 -2.64 -13.32 -25.22
C ALA A 142 -2.21 -14.41 -26.21
N ARG A 143 -1.77 -15.58 -25.70
CA ARG A 143 -1.38 -16.73 -26.53
C ARG A 143 -2.55 -17.37 -27.28
N ILE A 144 -3.74 -17.39 -26.68
CA ILE A 144 -4.94 -17.89 -27.36
C ILE A 144 -5.28 -16.99 -28.55
N ASN A 145 -5.16 -15.67 -28.39
CA ASN A 145 -5.43 -14.72 -29.46
C ASN A 145 -4.33 -14.73 -30.54
N ASN A 146 -3.07 -14.99 -30.17
CA ASN A 146 -2.00 -15.19 -31.13
C ASN A 146 -0.98 -16.24 -30.65
N PRO A 147 -1.01 -17.46 -31.20
CA PRO A 147 -0.16 -18.55 -30.76
C PRO A 147 1.31 -18.40 -31.19
N SER A 148 1.61 -17.57 -32.18
CA SER A 148 2.99 -17.27 -32.60
C SER A 148 3.63 -16.14 -31.80
N PHE A 149 2.90 -15.54 -30.86
CA PHE A 149 3.41 -14.47 -30.01
C PHE A 149 4.35 -15.03 -28.94
N SER A 150 5.65 -14.74 -29.06
CA SER A 150 6.65 -15.08 -28.03
C SER A 150 6.51 -14.15 -26.83
N LEU A 151 6.26 -14.72 -25.65
CA LEU A 151 6.14 -14.03 -24.36
C LEU A 151 7.47 -13.99 -23.59
#